data_AF-A0A1I4DHS7-F1
#
_entry.id   AF-A0A1I4DHS7-F1
#
_cell.length_a   1.000
_cell.length_b   1.000
_cell.length_c   1.000
_cell.angle_alpha   90.00
_cell.angle_beta   90.00
_cell.angle_gamma   90.00
#
_symmetry.space_group_name_H-M   'P 1'
#
loop_
_entity.id
_entity.type
_entity.pdbx_description
1 polymer ?
#
loop_
_entity_poly.entity_id
_entity_poly.type
_entity_poly.pdbx_seq_one_letter_code
_entity_poly.pdbx_strand_id
1 'polypeptide(L)'
;MASLGGITIDPGFDAPVASRNRRDGMDQSSFYQVHWYVDPVMFYLQAVLDNACMENVGFDVAYLTELDPLWKDDELTRIINPEVYLFANLPARAACAADCVTASIGFPNNLFFWCAGCQGNLYPLNGNIQAHVGGVQASSLALYRMIAKLHRELLMWSATDENGMCGYYAKPVMDKTEYKYQMLYPIPQTKKIAGKCCQPLGRSTALWGAGREYPIAGEDFAYQIFRKRNCCQGAIDLRDMAD
;
A
#
# COMPACT_ATOMS: atom_id res chain seq x y z
N MET A 1 -15.75 -1.53 8.32
CA MET A 1 -14.77 -2.11 7.37
C MET A 1 -15.33 -2.16 5.96
N ALA A 2 -14.83 -1.33 5.04
CA ALA A 2 -15.38 -1.25 3.67
C ALA A 2 -15.20 -2.54 2.84
N SER A 3 -14.07 -3.24 3.01
CA SER A 3 -13.78 -4.50 2.28
C SER A 3 -14.55 -5.72 2.77
N LEU A 4 -15.12 -5.68 3.98
CA LEU A 4 -15.91 -6.77 4.58
C LEU A 4 -17.42 -6.47 4.58
N GLY A 5 -17.90 -5.70 3.59
CA GLY A 5 -19.33 -5.41 3.46
C GLY A 5 -19.88 -4.43 4.51
N GLY A 6 -19.02 -3.59 5.10
CA GLY A 6 -19.45 -2.55 6.04
C GLY A 6 -19.61 -3.02 7.48
N ILE A 7 -19.12 -4.21 7.82
CA ILE A 7 -19.17 -4.71 9.21
C ILE A 7 -18.40 -3.75 10.13
N THR A 8 -19.03 -3.45 11.26
CA THR A 8 -18.46 -2.72 12.39
C THR A 8 -18.03 -3.72 13.45
N ILE A 9 -16.76 -3.68 13.87
CA ILE A 9 -16.27 -4.46 15.01
C ILE A 9 -16.08 -3.48 16.17
N ASP A 10 -16.63 -3.80 17.33
CA ASP A 10 -16.38 -3.08 18.58
C ASP A 10 -15.19 -3.74 19.29
N PRO A 11 -14.01 -3.09 19.34
CA PRO A 11 -12.83 -3.65 20.00
C PRO A 11 -12.88 -3.51 21.53
N GLY A 12 -13.95 -2.95 22.11
CA GLY A 12 -14.09 -2.74 23.56
C GLY A 12 -13.39 -1.49 24.09
N PHE A 13 -12.91 -0.62 23.20
CA PHE A 13 -12.35 0.70 23.49
C PHE A 13 -12.64 1.69 22.36
N ASP A 14 -12.54 2.99 22.64
CA ASP A 14 -12.80 4.04 21.65
C ASP A 14 -11.64 4.14 20.64
N ALA A 15 -11.81 3.45 19.52
CA ALA A 15 -10.87 3.50 18.41
C ALA A 15 -11.06 4.79 17.60
N PRO A 16 -9.98 5.47 17.18
CA PRO A 16 -10.12 6.69 16.40
C PRO A 16 -10.85 6.49 15.07
N VAL A 17 -11.81 7.36 14.79
CA VAL A 17 -12.55 7.36 13.52
C VAL A 17 -11.82 8.16 12.45
N ALA A 18 -11.98 7.74 11.19
CA ALA A 18 -11.51 8.49 10.03
C ALA A 18 -12.11 9.91 10.06
N SER A 19 -11.32 10.91 9.69
CA SER A 19 -11.76 12.31 9.72
C SER A 19 -11.13 13.11 8.59
N ARG A 20 -11.84 14.13 8.12
CA ARG A 20 -11.33 15.11 7.16
C ARG A 20 -11.48 16.49 7.76
N ASN A 21 -10.36 17.18 7.94
CA ASN A 21 -10.30 18.51 8.51
C ASN A 21 -9.99 19.51 7.40
N ARG A 22 -10.96 20.36 7.09
CA ARG A 22 -10.79 21.49 6.16
C ARG A 22 -10.79 22.78 6.96
N ARG A 23 -9.72 23.56 6.85
CA ARG A 23 -9.65 24.93 7.36
C ARG A 23 -9.76 25.89 6.19
N ASP A 24 -10.65 26.88 6.28
CA ASP A 24 -10.83 27.86 5.22
C ASP A 24 -9.54 28.65 4.97
N GLY A 25 -9.04 28.64 3.73
CA GLY A 25 -7.80 29.29 3.33
C GLY A 25 -6.50 28.54 3.67
N MET A 26 -6.56 27.30 4.17
CA MET A 26 -5.40 26.47 4.50
C MET A 26 -5.45 25.07 3.85
N ASP A 27 -4.33 24.35 3.92
CA ASP A 27 -4.22 22.95 3.49
C ASP A 27 -5.25 22.07 4.20
N GLN A 28 -5.86 21.16 3.45
CA GLN A 28 -6.77 20.14 3.99
C GLN A 28 -5.95 18.99 4.55
N SER A 29 -6.38 18.46 5.70
CA SER A 29 -5.79 17.26 6.30
C SER A 29 -6.84 16.18 6.49
N SER A 30 -6.41 14.93 6.56
CA SER A 30 -7.30 13.80 6.78
C SER A 30 -6.63 12.68 7.54
N PHE A 31 -7.40 11.91 8.28
CA PHE A 31 -6.97 10.69 8.95
C PHE A 31 -7.74 9.50 8.40
N TYR A 32 -7.03 8.41 8.10
CA TYR A 32 -7.63 7.14 7.66
C TYR A 32 -7.14 5.98 8.53
N GLN A 33 -8.06 5.06 8.82
CA GLN A 33 -7.71 3.75 9.33
C GLN A 33 -7.46 2.78 8.17
N VAL A 34 -6.50 1.87 8.36
CA VAL A 34 -6.16 0.81 7.42
C VAL A 34 -6.39 -0.55 8.08
N HIS A 35 -7.08 -1.41 7.35
CA HIS A 35 -7.26 -2.81 7.71
C HIS A 35 -6.52 -3.64 6.68
N TRP A 36 -5.52 -4.41 7.11
CA TRP A 36 -4.68 -5.22 6.24
C TRP A 36 -5.14 -6.67 6.26
N TYR A 37 -5.44 -7.20 5.08
CA TYR A 37 -5.89 -8.56 4.90
C TYR A 37 -4.88 -9.33 4.04
N VAL A 38 -4.61 -10.58 4.42
CA VAL A 38 -3.95 -11.55 3.55
C VAL A 38 -5.06 -12.21 2.74
N ASP A 39 -5.00 -12.07 1.42
CA ASP A 39 -6.07 -12.53 0.53
C ASP A 39 -5.53 -13.49 -0.55
N PRO A 40 -5.91 -14.79 -0.50
CA PRO A 40 -5.54 -15.78 -1.50
C PRO A 40 -6.43 -15.76 -2.76
N VAL A 41 -7.03 -14.62 -3.12
CA VAL A 41 -7.79 -14.48 -4.38
C VAL A 41 -7.04 -15.01 -5.60
N MET A 42 -5.73 -14.80 -5.71
CA MET A 42 -4.97 -15.32 -6.86
C MET A 42 -4.97 -16.85 -6.91
N PHE A 43 -4.87 -17.50 -5.74
CA PHE A 43 -4.94 -18.95 -5.60
C PHE A 43 -6.35 -19.47 -5.95
N TYR A 44 -7.41 -18.84 -5.43
CA TYR A 44 -8.78 -19.25 -5.73
C TYR A 44 -9.17 -19.06 -7.19
N LEU A 45 -8.70 -18.00 -7.84
CA LEU A 45 -8.99 -17.75 -9.26
C LEU A 45 -8.20 -18.66 -10.21
N GLN A 46 -7.25 -19.47 -9.70
CA GLN A 46 -6.31 -20.28 -10.50
C GLN A 46 -5.69 -19.49 -11.67
N ALA A 47 -5.56 -18.18 -11.49
CA ALA A 47 -5.23 -17.26 -12.60
C ALA A 47 -3.76 -17.38 -13.03
N VAL A 48 -2.92 -18.02 -12.22
CA VAL A 48 -1.61 -18.55 -12.59
C VAL A 48 -1.68 -20.06 -12.42
N LEU A 49 -1.25 -20.82 -13.43
CA LEU A 49 -1.09 -22.28 -13.37
C LEU A 49 -0.45 -22.68 -12.03
N ASP A 50 -1.01 -23.71 -11.38
CA ASP A 50 -0.56 -24.28 -10.10
C ASP A 50 0.96 -24.47 -10.09
N ASN A 51 1.68 -23.47 -9.61
CA ASN A 51 3.12 -23.45 -9.52
C ASN A 51 3.48 -23.23 -8.05
N ALA A 52 4.54 -23.89 -7.58
CA ALA A 52 5.10 -23.70 -6.22
C ALA A 52 5.47 -22.25 -5.88
N CYS A 53 5.36 -21.33 -6.85
CA CYS A 53 5.57 -19.90 -6.70
C CYS A 53 4.39 -19.15 -6.06
N MET A 54 3.18 -19.72 -6.11
CA MET A 54 1.99 -19.10 -5.51
C MET A 54 2.00 -19.31 -4.00
N GLU A 55 1.64 -18.27 -3.24
CA GLU A 55 1.48 -18.39 -1.79
C GLU A 55 0.11 -19.01 -1.50
N ASN A 56 0.10 -20.22 -0.94
CA ASN A 56 -1.13 -20.91 -0.51
C ASN A 56 -1.32 -20.69 0.99
N VAL A 57 -1.61 -19.44 1.37
CA VAL A 57 -2.01 -19.05 2.72
C VAL A 57 -3.51 -18.79 2.73
N GLY A 58 -4.17 -19.13 3.83
CA GLY A 58 -5.59 -18.82 4.01
C GLY A 58 -5.85 -17.32 4.08
N PHE A 59 -7.12 -16.94 3.96
CA PHE A 59 -7.54 -15.57 4.26
C PHE A 59 -7.32 -15.25 5.73
N ASP A 60 -6.70 -14.12 6.05
CA ASP A 60 -6.44 -13.68 7.42
C ASP A 60 -6.51 -12.15 7.57
N VAL A 61 -6.92 -11.68 8.74
CA VAL A 61 -6.89 -10.26 9.14
C VAL A 61 -5.54 -9.99 9.80
N ALA A 62 -4.54 -9.69 8.98
CA ALA A 62 -3.16 -9.59 9.44
C ALA A 62 -2.83 -8.29 10.19
N TYR A 63 -3.57 -7.20 10.00
CA TYR A 63 -3.35 -5.97 10.78
C TYR A 63 -4.60 -5.09 10.90
N LEU A 64 -4.84 -4.56 12.10
CA LEU A 64 -5.90 -3.59 12.41
C LEU A 64 -5.26 -2.34 13.04
N THR A 65 -5.38 -1.20 12.37
CA THR A 65 -4.74 0.04 12.83
C THR A 65 -5.47 0.70 14.00
N GLU A 66 -6.71 0.31 14.26
CA GLU A 66 -7.47 0.66 15.47
C GLU A 66 -6.79 0.16 16.75
N LEU A 67 -6.09 -0.98 16.66
CA LEU A 67 -5.38 -1.60 17.78
C LEU A 67 -3.94 -1.07 17.93
N ASP A 68 -3.47 -0.27 16.97
CA ASP A 68 -2.11 0.25 16.96
C ASP A 68 -2.04 1.68 17.52
N PRO A 69 -1.46 1.88 18.72
CA PRO A 69 -1.33 3.22 19.30
C PRO A 69 -0.41 4.13 18.46
N LEU A 70 0.49 3.57 17.64
CA LEU A 70 1.39 4.33 16.77
C LEU A 70 0.67 4.95 15.57
N TRP A 71 -0.52 4.45 15.20
CA TRP A 71 -1.15 4.80 13.92
C TRP A 71 -1.83 6.18 13.91
N LYS A 72 -2.29 6.66 15.06
CA LYS A 72 -2.88 8.00 15.18
C LYS A 72 -1.91 9.05 15.72
N ASP A 73 -0.95 8.64 16.52
CA ASP A 73 -0.09 9.54 17.27
C ASP A 73 1.24 9.79 16.53
N ASP A 74 1.41 11.01 15.99
CA ASP A 74 2.61 11.42 15.25
C ASP A 74 3.87 11.37 16.12
N GLU A 75 3.77 11.62 17.42
CA GLU A 75 4.87 11.58 18.38
C GLU A 75 5.28 10.14 18.68
N LEU A 76 4.33 9.25 18.85
CA LEU A 76 4.61 7.84 19.13
C LEU A 76 5.17 7.15 17.89
N THR A 77 4.64 7.43 16.68
CA THR A 77 5.21 6.88 15.43
C THR A 77 6.70 7.19 15.34
N ARG A 78 7.13 8.41 15.69
CA ARG A 78 8.54 8.86 15.63
C ARG A 78 9.53 7.99 16.38
N ILE A 79 9.07 7.21 17.37
CA ILE A 79 9.90 6.23 18.07
C ILE A 79 10.39 5.14 17.12
N ILE A 80 9.51 4.63 16.25
CA ILE A 80 9.89 3.60 15.28
C ILE A 80 10.55 4.19 14.04
N ASN A 81 10.24 5.44 13.66
CA ASN A 81 10.76 6.09 12.46
C ASN A 81 11.54 7.42 12.71
N PRO A 82 12.68 7.39 13.43
CA PRO A 82 13.43 8.60 13.77
C PRO A 82 13.97 9.39 12.56
N GLU A 83 14.12 8.77 11.39
CA GLU A 83 14.53 9.45 10.16
C GLU A 83 13.53 10.48 9.64
N VAL A 84 12.31 10.55 10.21
CA VAL A 84 11.38 11.67 9.96
C VAL A 84 12.10 13.01 10.11
N TYR A 85 12.97 13.15 11.12
CA TYR A 85 13.73 14.38 11.36
C TYR A 85 14.73 14.70 10.25
N LEU A 86 15.30 13.67 9.62
CA LEU A 86 16.23 13.83 8.51
C LEU A 86 15.53 14.28 7.23
N PHE A 87 14.28 13.85 7.01
CA PHE A 87 13.51 14.11 5.78
C PHE A 87 12.40 15.16 5.95
N ALA A 88 12.31 15.80 7.11
CA ALA A 88 11.34 16.87 7.37
C ALA A 88 11.67 18.20 6.66
N ASN A 89 12.86 18.34 6.06
CA ASN A 89 13.32 19.57 5.42
C ASN A 89 12.78 19.76 3.99
N LEU A 90 12.83 21.00 3.50
CA LEU A 90 12.30 21.38 2.18
C LEU A 90 12.99 20.65 1.02
N PRO A 91 14.33 20.50 0.97
CA PRO A 91 14.98 19.70 -0.08
C PRO A 91 14.50 18.25 -0.16
N ALA A 92 14.34 17.58 0.98
CA ALA A 92 13.84 16.21 1.04
C ALA A 92 12.41 16.08 0.52
N ARG A 93 11.53 17.02 0.86
CA ARG A 93 10.17 17.08 0.32
C ARG A 93 10.15 17.38 -1.19
N ALA A 94 11.02 18.28 -1.64
CA ALA A 94 11.15 18.61 -3.06
C ALA A 94 11.65 17.42 -3.88
N ALA A 95 12.52 16.57 -3.32
CA ALA A 95 12.99 15.35 -3.97
C ALA A 95 11.85 14.37 -4.33
N CYS A 96 10.73 14.40 -3.59
CA CYS A 96 9.56 13.57 -3.90
C CYS A 96 8.89 13.93 -5.23
N ALA A 97 9.12 15.14 -5.77
CA ALA A 97 8.70 15.48 -7.12
C ALA A 97 9.39 14.61 -8.17
N ALA A 98 10.68 14.30 -7.99
CA ALA A 98 11.41 13.40 -8.88
C ALA A 98 10.86 11.97 -8.81
N ASP A 99 10.58 11.47 -7.59
CA ASP A 99 9.95 10.16 -7.40
C ASP A 99 8.56 10.10 -8.06
N CYS A 100 7.76 11.17 -7.96
CA CYS A 100 6.46 11.29 -8.62
C CYS A 100 6.56 11.16 -10.15
N VAL A 101 7.54 11.80 -10.78
CA VAL A 101 7.76 11.68 -12.23
C VAL A 101 8.12 10.25 -12.60
N THR A 102 9.06 9.62 -11.88
CA THR A 102 9.47 8.23 -12.16
C THR A 102 8.33 7.24 -11.99
N ALA A 103 7.55 7.36 -10.90
CA ALA A 103 6.39 6.51 -10.62
C ALA A 103 5.25 6.69 -11.63
N SER A 104 5.11 7.90 -12.18
CA SER A 104 4.08 8.20 -13.19
C SER A 104 4.39 7.58 -14.55
N ILE A 105 5.67 7.52 -14.94
CA ILE A 105 6.09 6.93 -16.22
C ILE A 105 6.20 5.40 -16.09
N GLY A 106 6.84 4.93 -15.03
CA GLY A 106 7.14 3.52 -14.79
C GLY A 106 6.86 3.11 -13.34
N PHE A 107 7.89 2.79 -12.60
CA PHE A 107 7.84 2.48 -11.19
C PHE A 107 8.56 3.57 -10.38
N PRO A 108 8.27 3.70 -9.08
CA PRO A 108 9.02 4.59 -8.20
C PRO A 108 10.50 4.25 -8.15
N ASN A 109 11.31 5.22 -7.75
CA ASN A 109 12.74 5.04 -7.56
C ASN A 109 13.06 4.77 -6.08
N ASN A 110 13.56 3.57 -5.78
CA ASN A 110 13.91 3.14 -4.41
C ASN A 110 14.95 4.02 -3.70
N LEU A 111 15.73 4.83 -4.43
CA LEU A 111 16.64 5.82 -3.82
C LEU A 111 15.87 6.83 -2.95
N PHE A 112 14.67 7.22 -3.36
CA PHE A 112 13.80 8.14 -2.62
C PHE A 112 12.87 7.36 -1.68
N PHE A 113 13.41 6.52 -0.81
CA PHE A 113 12.63 5.63 0.06
C PHE A 113 11.69 6.37 1.03
N TRP A 114 11.96 7.65 1.34
CA TRP A 114 11.10 8.49 2.19
C TRP A 114 9.95 9.16 1.43
N CYS A 115 9.88 8.98 0.11
CA CYS A 115 8.86 9.56 -0.76
C CYS A 115 7.84 8.51 -1.17
N ALA A 116 6.56 8.91 -1.20
CA ALA A 116 5.45 8.11 -1.68
C ALA A 116 5.05 8.52 -3.11
N GLY A 117 6.02 8.84 -3.97
CA GLY A 117 5.80 9.41 -5.30
C GLY A 117 4.86 10.62 -5.28
N CYS A 118 3.87 10.63 -6.16
CA CYS A 118 2.86 11.69 -6.27
C CYS A 118 1.86 11.72 -5.12
N GLN A 119 1.88 10.73 -4.22
CA GLN A 119 0.97 10.71 -3.07
C GLN A 119 1.47 11.59 -1.92
N GLY A 120 2.74 12.01 -1.95
CA GLY A 120 3.33 12.91 -0.97
C GLY A 120 4.51 12.28 -0.21
N ASN A 121 4.70 12.70 1.04
CA ASN A 121 5.77 12.21 1.90
C ASN A 121 5.35 10.93 2.61
N LEU A 122 6.24 9.93 2.64
CA LEU A 122 5.97 8.67 3.31
C LEU A 122 5.93 8.83 4.83
N TYR A 123 6.72 9.74 5.39
CA TYR A 123 6.75 9.98 6.84
C TYR A 123 5.76 11.06 7.32
N PRO A 124 5.23 10.93 8.56
CA PRO A 124 5.32 9.78 9.47
C PRO A 124 4.55 8.54 8.94
N LEU A 125 4.95 7.33 9.36
CA LEU A 125 4.35 6.05 8.93
C LEU A 125 3.02 5.76 9.65
N ASN A 126 2.06 6.66 9.47
CA ASN A 126 0.80 6.61 10.19
C ASN A 126 -0.37 7.12 9.32
N GLY A 127 -1.58 7.14 9.90
CA GLY A 127 -2.81 7.50 9.20
C GLY A 127 -3.00 9.00 8.92
N ASN A 128 -2.14 9.87 9.45
CA ASN A 128 -2.32 11.33 9.38
C ASN A 128 -1.77 11.90 8.07
N ILE A 129 -2.67 12.36 7.21
CA ILE A 129 -2.37 12.92 5.90
C ILE A 129 -2.46 14.43 5.98
N GLN A 130 -1.30 15.06 5.93
CA GLN A 130 -1.15 16.51 6.11
C GLN A 130 -1.62 17.31 4.88
N ALA A 131 -1.52 16.72 3.68
CA ALA A 131 -1.93 17.33 2.42
C ALA A 131 -2.95 16.42 1.73
N HIS A 132 -4.23 16.72 1.95
CA HIS A 132 -5.36 16.04 1.35
C HIS A 132 -5.76 16.74 0.05
N VAL A 133 -5.48 16.10 -1.09
CA VAL A 133 -5.90 16.59 -2.42
C VAL A 133 -7.22 15.93 -2.85
N GLY A 134 -7.38 14.66 -2.50
CA GLY A 134 -8.60 13.88 -2.70
C GLY A 134 -8.49 12.54 -1.98
N GLY A 135 -9.61 11.87 -1.72
CA GLY A 135 -9.67 10.62 -0.98
C GLY A 135 -8.90 9.49 -1.66
N VAL A 136 -8.88 9.43 -3.00
CA VAL A 136 -8.08 8.42 -3.71
C VAL A 136 -6.57 8.63 -3.51
N GLN A 137 -6.09 9.87 -3.57
CA GLN A 137 -4.68 10.20 -3.29
C GLN A 137 -4.34 9.92 -1.82
N ALA A 138 -5.20 10.36 -0.91
CA ALA A 138 -5.02 10.21 0.51
C ALA A 138 -4.99 8.73 0.94
N SER A 139 -5.97 7.93 0.52
CA SER A 139 -6.01 6.50 0.83
C SER A 139 -4.88 5.72 0.16
N SER A 140 -4.44 6.12 -1.05
CA SER A 140 -3.24 5.55 -1.68
C SER A 140 -1.97 5.85 -0.88
N LEU A 141 -1.86 7.03 -0.27
CA LEU A 141 -0.76 7.37 0.64
C LEU A 141 -0.81 6.50 1.91
N ALA A 142 -1.98 6.33 2.52
CA ALA A 142 -2.16 5.50 3.71
C ALA A 142 -1.76 4.03 3.44
N LEU A 143 -2.16 3.48 2.29
CA LEU A 143 -1.73 2.16 1.83
C LEU A 143 -0.20 2.08 1.72
N TYR A 144 0.42 3.07 1.09
CA TYR A 144 1.88 3.14 0.94
C TYR A 144 2.59 3.11 2.29
N ARG A 145 2.13 3.95 3.22
CA ARG A 145 2.67 4.04 4.58
C ARG A 145 2.50 2.74 5.34
N MET A 146 1.36 2.06 5.18
CA MET A 146 1.10 0.77 5.81
C MET A 146 2.10 -0.28 5.35
N ILE A 147 2.32 -0.42 4.03
CA ILE A 147 3.30 -1.40 3.51
C ILE A 147 4.71 -1.08 4.03
N ALA A 148 5.10 0.20 4.02
CA ALA A 148 6.39 0.63 4.56
C ALA A 148 6.54 0.36 6.07
N LYS A 149 5.47 0.56 6.84
CA LYS A 149 5.39 0.25 8.28
C LYS A 149 5.57 -1.25 8.53
N LEU A 150 4.86 -2.09 7.79
CA LEU A 150 4.97 -3.55 7.93
C LEU A 150 6.38 -4.06 7.59
N HIS A 151 7.03 -3.51 6.57
CA HIS A 151 8.43 -3.83 6.28
C HIS A 151 9.34 -3.43 7.44
N ARG A 152 9.14 -2.24 7.99
CA ARG A 152 9.95 -1.70 9.08
C ARG A 152 9.79 -2.48 10.39
N GLU A 153 8.59 -2.93 10.68
CA GLU A 153 8.25 -3.79 11.83
C GLU A 153 8.60 -5.27 11.58
N LEU A 154 9.21 -5.59 10.44
CA LEU A 154 9.57 -6.96 10.03
C LEU A 154 8.38 -7.92 9.92
N LEU A 155 7.18 -7.37 9.75
CA LEU A 155 5.95 -8.12 9.48
C LEU A 155 5.83 -8.47 7.99
N MET A 156 6.50 -7.73 7.10
CA MET A 156 6.46 -7.97 5.66
C MET A 156 7.81 -8.41 5.07
N TRP A 157 7.80 -9.66 4.58
CA TRP A 157 8.87 -10.33 3.83
C TRP A 157 9.23 -9.54 2.54
N SER A 158 10.45 -9.65 2.02
CA SER A 158 10.68 -9.57 0.56
C SER A 158 10.94 -10.98 0.02
N ALA A 159 10.62 -11.20 -1.25
CA ALA A 159 10.82 -12.47 -1.94
C ALA A 159 11.17 -12.21 -3.42
N THR A 160 11.92 -11.14 -3.65
CA THR A 160 12.41 -10.77 -4.98
C THR A 160 13.92 -10.94 -5.08
N ASP A 161 14.47 -10.63 -6.24
CA ASP A 161 15.88 -10.75 -6.56
C ASP A 161 16.39 -12.20 -6.44
N GLU A 162 17.70 -12.41 -6.47
CA GLU A 162 18.30 -13.73 -6.37
C GLU A 162 18.12 -14.35 -4.98
N ASN A 163 18.16 -13.51 -3.94
CA ASN A 163 18.01 -13.93 -2.54
C ASN A 163 16.59 -14.42 -2.21
N GLY A 164 15.58 -13.89 -2.91
CA GLY A 164 14.18 -14.23 -2.69
C GLY A 164 13.66 -15.39 -3.55
N MET A 165 14.48 -15.97 -4.43
CA MET A 165 14.00 -17.01 -5.35
C MET A 165 13.50 -18.26 -4.60
N CYS A 166 14.21 -18.69 -3.57
CA CYS A 166 13.90 -19.93 -2.85
C CYS A 166 13.30 -19.66 -1.45
N GLY A 167 12.97 -18.41 -1.10
CA GLY A 167 12.47 -18.07 0.23
C GLY A 167 12.21 -16.59 0.45
N TYR A 168 11.73 -16.26 1.65
CA TYR A 168 11.52 -14.89 2.08
C TYR A 168 12.73 -14.40 2.87
N TYR A 169 13.06 -13.12 2.72
CA TYR A 169 14.12 -12.47 3.51
C TYR A 169 13.63 -11.12 4.05
N ALA A 170 14.11 -10.76 5.23
CA ALA A 170 13.78 -9.50 5.87
C ALA A 170 14.32 -8.32 5.05
N LYS A 171 13.45 -7.36 4.71
CA LYS A 171 13.80 -6.14 3.98
C LYS A 171 13.16 -4.94 4.71
N PRO A 172 13.85 -4.33 5.70
CA PRO A 172 13.26 -3.29 6.54
C PRO A 172 12.89 -2.01 5.78
N VAL A 173 13.68 -1.68 4.76
CA VAL A 173 13.38 -0.60 3.82
C VAL A 173 12.63 -1.20 2.65
N MET A 174 11.34 -0.90 2.57
CA MET A 174 10.47 -1.40 1.51
C MET A 174 11.01 -1.05 0.12
N ASP A 175 10.96 -2.04 -0.77
CA ASP A 175 11.18 -1.84 -2.18
C ASP A 175 9.88 -1.54 -2.89
N LYS A 176 9.79 -0.32 -3.40
CA LYS A 176 8.58 0.24 -3.99
C LYS A 176 8.23 -0.43 -5.32
N THR A 177 9.22 -1.04 -5.99
CA THR A 177 9.05 -1.68 -7.30
C THR A 177 8.45 -3.07 -7.20
N GLU A 178 8.43 -3.66 -6.00
CA GLU A 178 7.81 -4.97 -5.75
C GLU A 178 6.28 -4.90 -5.74
N TYR A 179 5.68 -3.71 -5.71
CA TYR A 179 4.24 -3.55 -5.46
C TYR A 179 3.50 -2.86 -6.60
N LYS A 180 2.30 -3.39 -6.88
CA LYS A 180 1.22 -2.70 -7.60
C LYS A 180 -0.06 -2.85 -6.81
N TYR A 181 -1.02 -1.97 -7.06
CA TYR A 181 -2.33 -2.06 -6.43
C TYR A 181 -3.43 -1.65 -7.40
N GLN A 182 -4.63 -2.12 -7.16
CA GLN A 182 -5.82 -1.81 -7.94
C GLN A 182 -6.95 -1.47 -6.98
N MET A 183 -7.67 -0.39 -7.25
CA MET A 183 -8.86 -0.04 -6.49
C MET A 183 -10.00 -1.04 -6.75
N LEU A 184 -10.64 -1.50 -5.67
CA LEU A 184 -11.82 -2.37 -5.67
C LEU A 184 -13.08 -1.60 -5.26
N TYR A 185 -12.97 -0.73 -4.26
CA TYR A 185 -14.05 0.09 -3.71
C TYR A 185 -13.59 1.56 -3.61
N PRO A 186 -14.46 2.56 -3.86
CA PRO A 186 -15.90 2.45 -4.09
C PRO A 186 -16.29 2.15 -5.56
N ILE A 187 -15.46 2.57 -6.52
CA ILE A 187 -15.64 2.22 -7.94
C ILE A 187 -14.40 1.45 -8.43
N PRO A 188 -14.53 0.18 -8.84
CA PRO A 188 -13.40 -0.69 -9.14
C PRO A 188 -12.64 -0.24 -10.39
N GLN A 189 -11.31 -0.29 -10.33
CA GLN A 189 -10.43 0.07 -11.44
C GLN A 189 -10.28 -1.06 -12.45
N THR A 190 -11.26 -1.17 -13.34
CA THR A 190 -11.27 -2.19 -14.42
C THR A 190 -10.61 -1.72 -15.72
N LYS A 191 -10.53 -0.40 -15.96
CA LYS A 191 -9.96 0.16 -17.18
C LYS A 191 -8.43 0.12 -17.15
N LYS A 192 -7.82 -0.40 -18.22
CA LYS A 192 -6.38 -0.28 -18.47
C LYS A 192 -6.05 1.15 -18.88
N ILE A 193 -4.92 1.67 -18.39
CA ILE A 193 -4.41 2.99 -18.76
C ILE A 193 -3.07 2.78 -19.46
N ALA A 194 -2.93 3.31 -20.67
CA ALA A 194 -1.78 3.05 -21.53
C ALA A 194 -1.48 1.53 -21.69
N GLY A 195 -2.53 0.72 -21.83
CA GLY A 195 -2.42 -0.74 -21.98
C GLY A 195 -2.03 -1.51 -20.71
N LYS A 196 -1.77 -0.83 -19.59
CA LYS A 196 -1.35 -1.44 -18.32
C LYS A 196 -2.53 -1.51 -17.34
N CYS A 197 -2.70 -2.66 -16.69
CA CYS A 197 -3.52 -2.76 -15.48
C CYS A 197 -2.74 -2.24 -14.29
N CYS A 198 -3.51 -1.76 -13.31
CA CYS A 198 -3.05 -1.64 -11.94
C CYS A 198 -2.01 -0.52 -11.81
N GLN A 199 -1.85 0.02 -10.61
CA GLN A 199 -1.03 1.19 -10.37
C GLN A 199 0.22 0.77 -9.61
N PRO A 200 1.43 1.05 -10.13
CA PRO A 200 2.62 1.10 -9.30
C PRO A 200 2.38 2.04 -8.11
N LEU A 201 2.99 1.73 -6.98
CA LEU A 201 3.02 2.65 -5.84
C LEU A 201 3.46 4.04 -6.31
N GLY A 202 2.95 5.12 -5.70
CA GLY A 202 3.40 6.48 -5.98
C GLY A 202 2.99 7.08 -7.33
N ARG A 203 2.36 6.33 -8.24
CA ARG A 203 1.87 6.85 -9.52
C ARG A 203 0.75 7.87 -9.33
N SER A 204 0.78 8.98 -10.07
CA SER A 204 -0.24 10.03 -9.99
C SER A 204 -1.67 9.49 -10.12
N THR A 205 -2.51 9.82 -9.15
CA THR A 205 -3.94 9.47 -9.10
C THR A 205 -4.81 10.34 -9.99
N ALA A 206 -4.28 11.43 -10.55
CA ALA A 206 -5.04 12.40 -11.32
C ALA A 206 -5.82 11.77 -12.50
N LEU A 207 -5.22 10.78 -13.18
CA LEU A 207 -5.87 10.10 -14.30
C LEU A 207 -6.70 8.90 -13.87
N TRP A 208 -6.12 8.03 -13.04
CA TRP A 208 -6.74 6.75 -12.74
C TRP A 208 -7.77 6.82 -11.62
N GLY A 209 -7.62 7.77 -10.69
CA GLY A 209 -8.49 8.00 -9.55
C GLY A 209 -9.69 8.93 -9.84
N ALA A 210 -9.68 9.62 -10.99
CA ALA A 210 -10.74 10.55 -11.36
C ALA A 210 -12.13 9.87 -11.37
N GLY A 211 -13.08 10.48 -10.66
CA GLY A 211 -14.46 10.00 -10.56
C GLY A 211 -14.64 8.69 -9.79
N ARG A 212 -13.64 8.26 -9.01
CA ARG A 212 -13.71 7.05 -8.16
C ARG A 212 -13.96 7.35 -6.69
N GLU A 213 -14.35 8.58 -6.38
CA GLU A 213 -14.74 9.03 -5.06
C GLU A 213 -16.02 9.85 -5.22
N TYR A 214 -16.96 9.67 -4.31
CA TYR A 214 -18.23 10.39 -4.28
C TYR A 214 -18.69 10.56 -2.83
N PRO A 215 -19.44 11.63 -2.51
CA PRO A 215 -19.78 11.96 -1.12
C PRO A 215 -20.71 10.91 -0.49
N ILE A 216 -20.73 10.88 0.85
CA ILE A 216 -21.63 10.08 1.72
C ILE A 216 -21.29 8.59 1.79
N ALA A 217 -21.08 7.90 0.67
CA ALA A 217 -20.81 6.46 0.66
C ALA A 217 -19.52 6.06 -0.07
N GLY A 218 -18.93 6.95 -0.87
CA GLY A 218 -17.71 6.71 -1.64
C GLY A 218 -16.44 7.29 -1.00
N GLU A 219 -16.43 7.45 0.32
CA GLU A 219 -15.34 8.07 1.08
C GLU A 219 -14.38 7.05 1.72
N ASP A 220 -14.77 5.77 1.68
CA ASP A 220 -13.93 4.63 2.03
C ASP A 220 -13.32 3.98 0.78
N PHE A 221 -12.18 3.34 0.94
CA PHE A 221 -11.43 2.76 -0.18
C PHE A 221 -10.94 1.36 0.14
N ALA A 222 -11.05 0.46 -0.83
CA ALA A 222 -10.47 -0.87 -0.77
C ALA A 222 -9.55 -1.08 -1.98
N TYR A 223 -8.39 -1.70 -1.73
CA TYR A 223 -7.38 -1.93 -2.74
C TYR A 223 -6.93 -3.38 -2.71
N GLN A 224 -6.86 -4.00 -3.89
CA GLN A 224 -6.11 -5.24 -4.07
C GLN A 224 -4.64 -4.89 -4.27
N ILE A 225 -3.75 -5.55 -3.53
CA ILE A 225 -2.31 -5.34 -3.66
C ILE A 225 -1.70 -6.58 -4.31
N PHE A 226 -0.87 -6.33 -5.32
CA PHE A 226 -0.10 -7.32 -6.02
C PHE A 226 1.36 -7.13 -5.64
N ARG A 227 1.94 -8.17 -5.05
CA ARG A 227 3.35 -8.21 -4.70
C ARG A 227 4.10 -9.11 -5.68
N LYS A 228 5.24 -8.65 -6.14
CA LYS A 228 6.15 -9.41 -6.98
C LYS A 228 6.84 -10.48 -6.14
N ARG A 229 6.94 -11.69 -6.69
CA ARG A 229 7.72 -12.79 -6.14
C ARG A 229 8.57 -13.40 -7.25
N ASN A 230 9.84 -13.62 -6.97
CA ASN A 230 10.70 -14.46 -7.80
C ASN A 230 10.72 -15.85 -7.17
N CYS A 231 10.65 -16.90 -7.98
CA CYS A 231 10.54 -18.27 -7.48
C CYS A 231 11.52 -19.21 -8.16
N CYS A 232 12.14 -20.07 -7.36
CA CYS A 232 12.89 -21.23 -7.79
C CYS A 232 11.88 -22.28 -8.29
N GLN A 233 11.63 -22.33 -9.59
CA GLN A 233 10.93 -23.45 -10.19
C GLN A 233 11.97 -24.41 -10.78
N GLY A 234 12.00 -25.65 -10.28
CA GLY A 234 12.78 -26.71 -10.91
C GLY A 234 12.29 -26.91 -12.35
N ALA A 235 13.20 -27.26 -13.26
CA ALA A 235 12.79 -27.67 -14.60
C ALA A 235 11.90 -28.90 -14.47
N ILE A 236 10.65 -28.79 -14.91
CA ILE A 236 9.76 -29.95 -15.05
C ILE A 236 10.41 -30.82 -16.13
N ASP A 237 10.96 -31.99 -15.75
CA ASP A 237 11.34 -33.00 -16.74
C ASP A 237 10.03 -33.61 -17.25
N LEU A 238 9.80 -33.53 -18.57
CA LEU A 238 8.58 -34.04 -19.23
C LEU A 238 8.42 -35.57 -19.06
N ARG A 239 9.40 -36.24 -18.45
CA ARG A 239 9.34 -37.66 -18.06
C ARG A 239 8.44 -37.92 -16.86
N ASP A 240 8.28 -36.97 -15.94
CA ASP A 240 7.48 -37.15 -14.72
C ASP A 240 5.96 -36.94 -14.94
N MET A 241 5.54 -36.65 -16.17
CA MET A 241 4.12 -36.54 -16.57
C MET A 241 3.60 -37.77 -17.31
N ALA A 242 4.41 -38.85 -17.39
CA ALA A 242 4.06 -40.07 -18.11
C ALA A 242 3.65 -41.26 -17.22
N ASP A 243 3.55 -41.07 -15.90
CA ASP A 243 3.07 -42.07 -14.94
C ASP A 243 1.73 -41.66 -14.30
#